data_AF-A0A2N2EUR5-F1
#
_entry.id   AF-A0A2N2EUR5-F1
#
_cell.length_a   1.000
_cell.length_b   1.000
_cell.length_c   1.000
_cell.angle_alpha   90.00
_cell.angle_beta   90.00
_cell.angle_gamma   90.00
#
_symmetry.space_group_name_H-M   'P 1'
#
loop_
_entity.id
_entity.type
_entity.pdbx_description
1 polymer ?
#
loop_
_entity_poly.entity_id
_entity_poly.type
_entity_poly.pdbx_seq_one_letter_code
_entity_poly.pdbx_strand_id
1 'polypeptide(L)'
;MRCVSRITVVLFAVFAVFVPSPRAETEITAEMILAKVKRNTDKIKSLTATITRTDGPGGEIAFTGRFFFKRPNLRIDFTGPPAFEGTGLSAIRTNEGVITVDEDGYQLGSAAQSGVGGLFNYITGDITDFGKTKVTVAPADDYNKDGELRYYEISIRLPEESADELAPIEQQNSFIRELARSGQIESEDYDAWKKYSLRRPRAASARGEVGDCLFCEKDRDIIVDYEKGVMTEIYVLLDGDVMETVKYDYVFSQGKYVPSRIRFSDGETEFELKLSDIRTAANIPDKIFQYKKNTDN
;
A
#
# COMPACT_ATOMS: atom_id res chain seq x y z
N MET A 1 -0.85 86.21 27.89
CA MET A 1 -1.26 84.80 27.90
C MET A 1 -1.57 84.41 26.45
N ARG A 2 -0.64 83.70 25.77
CA ARG A 2 -0.72 82.28 25.33
C ARG A 2 -1.91 82.02 24.38
N CYS A 3 -1.82 81.40 23.19
CA CYS A 3 -0.80 80.66 22.44
C CYS A 3 -1.29 80.57 20.97
N VAL A 4 -0.43 80.82 19.97
CA VAL A 4 0.16 79.86 18.99
C VAL A 4 -0.82 78.95 18.19
N SER A 5 -0.95 79.32 16.91
CA SER A 5 -0.93 78.50 15.66
C SER A 5 -1.08 76.98 15.74
N ARG A 6 -1.98 76.40 14.92
CA ARG A 6 -1.79 75.07 14.30
C ARG A 6 -2.39 75.00 12.90
N ILE A 7 -1.50 75.05 11.92
CA ILE A 7 -1.67 74.49 10.57
C ILE A 7 -1.90 72.99 10.72
N THR A 8 -2.97 72.48 10.12
CA THR A 8 -3.23 71.04 10.02
C THR A 8 -2.62 70.55 8.71
N VAL A 9 -1.44 69.94 8.80
CA VAL A 9 -0.87 69.07 7.75
C VAL A 9 -0.73 67.70 8.39
N VAL A 10 -1.52 66.72 7.97
CA VAL A 10 -1.23 65.31 8.25
C VAL A 10 -1.61 64.45 7.04
N LEU A 11 -0.53 64.05 6.36
CA LEU A 11 -0.28 62.87 5.53
C LEU A 11 -1.47 62.00 5.10
N PHE A 12 -1.68 61.94 3.78
CA PHE A 12 -2.20 60.73 3.15
C PHE A 12 -1.14 59.64 3.25
N ALA A 13 -1.34 58.69 4.17
CA ALA A 13 -0.62 57.43 4.17
C ALA A 13 -1.09 56.62 2.95
N VAL A 14 -0.24 56.52 1.94
CA VAL A 14 -0.39 55.54 0.86
C VAL A 14 -0.29 54.17 1.52
N PHE A 15 -1.44 53.51 1.71
CA PHE A 15 -1.47 52.08 1.95
C PHE A 15 -0.95 51.41 0.67
N ALA A 16 0.36 51.17 0.64
CA ALA A 16 0.91 50.13 -0.22
C ALA A 16 0.30 48.82 0.29
N VAL A 17 -0.81 48.41 -0.34
CA VAL A 17 -1.29 47.04 -0.28
C VAL A 17 -0.13 46.20 -0.78
N PHE A 18 0.58 45.56 0.15
CA PHE A 18 1.45 44.44 -0.17
C PHE A 18 0.54 43.37 -0.74
N VAL A 19 0.36 43.38 -2.07
CA VAL A 19 -0.07 42.20 -2.79
C VAL A 19 1.08 41.21 -2.56
N PRO A 20 0.87 40.11 -1.82
CA PRO A 20 1.89 39.08 -1.76
C PRO A 20 2.11 38.64 -3.21
N SER A 21 3.33 38.83 -3.72
CA SER A 21 3.74 38.20 -4.97
C SER A 21 3.35 36.72 -4.89
N PRO A 22 2.76 36.14 -5.95
CA PRO A 22 2.49 34.71 -5.95
C PRO A 22 3.82 34.03 -5.65
N ARG A 23 3.88 33.35 -4.50
CA ARG A 23 4.94 32.38 -4.25
C ARG A 23 4.97 31.53 -5.50
N ALA A 24 6.11 31.48 -6.18
CA ALA A 24 6.33 30.50 -7.24
C ALA A 24 5.82 29.17 -6.69
N GLU A 25 4.73 28.66 -7.27
CA GLU A 25 4.14 27.41 -6.85
C GLU A 25 5.23 26.37 -7.05
N THR A 26 5.81 25.91 -5.95
CA THR A 26 6.81 24.86 -5.99
C THR A 26 6.10 23.66 -6.60
N GLU A 27 6.51 23.27 -7.80
CA GLU A 27 5.96 22.09 -8.46
C GLU A 27 6.10 20.89 -7.52
N ILE A 28 4.98 20.30 -7.14
CA ILE A 28 4.95 19.20 -6.18
C ILE A 28 5.40 17.94 -6.91
N THR A 29 6.54 17.38 -6.51
CA THR A 29 7.08 16.14 -7.09
C THR A 29 6.69 14.90 -6.28
N ALA A 30 6.84 13.72 -6.89
CA ALA A 30 6.56 12.44 -6.22
C ALA A 30 7.46 12.23 -5.01
N GLU A 31 8.73 12.62 -5.10
CA GLU A 31 9.71 12.53 -4.01
C GLU A 31 9.28 13.39 -2.82
N MET A 32 8.76 14.60 -3.07
CA MET A 32 8.27 15.48 -2.00
C MET A 32 7.07 14.88 -1.27
N ILE A 33 6.11 14.32 -2.01
CA ILE A 33 4.93 13.67 -1.46
C ILE A 33 5.34 12.44 -0.64
N LEU A 34 6.14 11.55 -1.24
CA LEU A 34 6.53 10.28 -0.61
C LEU A 34 7.53 10.46 0.52
N ALA A 35 8.39 11.48 0.50
CA ALA A 35 9.18 11.84 1.67
C ALA A 35 8.30 12.25 2.85
N LYS A 36 7.12 12.83 2.61
CA LYS A 36 6.15 13.13 3.67
C LYS A 36 5.46 11.87 4.18
N VAL A 37 5.10 10.94 3.29
CA VAL A 37 4.60 9.61 3.68
C VAL A 37 5.64 8.85 4.50
N LYS A 38 6.89 8.80 4.03
CA LYS A 38 8.03 8.15 4.68
C LYS A 38 8.29 8.74 6.07
N ARG A 39 8.23 10.07 6.23
CA ARG A 39 8.33 10.72 7.55
C ARG A 39 7.24 10.29 8.52
N ASN A 40 6.03 9.98 8.05
CA ASN A 40 4.98 9.43 8.91
C ASN A 40 5.25 7.95 9.24
N THR A 41 5.53 7.12 8.23
CA THR A 41 5.77 5.67 8.44
C THR A 41 7.03 5.40 9.26
N ASP A 42 8.09 6.19 9.12
CA ASP A 42 9.32 6.09 9.90
C ASP A 42 9.10 6.33 11.40
N LYS A 43 8.05 7.06 11.81
CA LYS A 43 7.69 7.25 13.23
C LYS A 43 7.02 6.00 13.82
N ILE A 44 6.49 5.12 12.98
CA ILE A 44 5.90 3.85 13.40
C ILE A 44 7.06 2.86 13.61
N LYS A 45 7.64 2.86 14.82
CA LYS A 45 8.73 1.94 15.18
C LYS A 45 8.20 0.61 15.75
N SER A 46 7.18 0.70 16.61
CA SER A 46 6.45 -0.44 17.12
C SER A 46 4.95 -0.17 17.16
N LEU A 47 4.16 -1.23 17.02
CA LEU A 47 2.72 -1.21 17.09
C LEU A 47 2.21 -2.58 17.58
N THR A 48 1.29 -2.57 18.53
CA THR A 48 0.43 -3.74 18.79
C THR A 48 -1.02 -3.37 18.56
N ALA A 49 -1.81 -4.31 18.04
CA ALA A 49 -3.25 -4.12 17.83
C ALA A 49 -3.97 -5.47 17.89
N THR A 50 -5.28 -5.44 18.02
CA THR A 50 -6.15 -6.57 17.65
C THR A 50 -6.45 -6.42 16.15
N ILE A 51 -6.19 -7.46 15.35
CA ILE A 51 -6.51 -7.49 13.92
C ILE A 51 -7.72 -8.38 13.68
N THR A 52 -8.67 -7.91 12.89
CA THR A 52 -9.82 -8.69 12.45
C THR A 52 -9.93 -8.63 10.94
N ARG A 53 -10.10 -9.77 10.29
CA ARG A 53 -10.46 -9.88 8.87
C ARG A 53 -11.93 -10.22 8.74
N THR A 54 -12.64 -9.48 7.91
CA THR A 54 -14.01 -9.75 7.49
C THR A 54 -14.01 -9.95 5.99
N ASP A 55 -14.59 -11.03 5.49
CA ASP A 55 -14.70 -11.25 4.04
C ASP A 55 -15.96 -10.56 3.51
N GLY A 56 -15.79 -9.67 2.53
CA GLY A 56 -16.82 -8.78 2.02
C GLY A 56 -17.27 -7.66 2.97
N PRO A 57 -17.97 -6.63 2.45
CA PRO A 57 -18.46 -5.52 3.26
C PRO A 57 -19.62 -5.97 4.15
N GLY A 58 -19.36 -6.08 5.46
CA GLY A 58 -20.34 -6.54 6.44
C GLY A 58 -20.52 -8.06 6.50
N GLY A 59 -19.60 -8.84 5.91
CA GLY A 59 -19.65 -10.30 5.97
C GLY A 59 -19.18 -10.88 7.30
N GLU A 60 -18.92 -12.19 7.31
CA GLU A 60 -18.51 -12.90 8.51
C GLU A 60 -17.02 -12.68 8.84
N ILE A 61 -16.70 -12.79 10.13
CA ILE A 61 -15.32 -12.69 10.60
C ILE A 61 -14.56 -13.94 10.14
N ALA A 62 -13.68 -13.76 9.16
CA ALA A 62 -12.79 -14.81 8.66
C ALA A 62 -11.73 -15.17 9.70
N PHE A 63 -11.11 -14.16 10.32
CA PHE A 63 -10.23 -14.35 11.46
C PHE A 63 -10.14 -13.13 12.38
N THR A 64 -9.70 -13.36 13.60
CA THR A 64 -9.23 -12.37 14.57
C THR A 64 -7.88 -12.82 15.12
N GLY A 65 -7.01 -11.87 15.45
CA GLY A 65 -5.70 -12.16 16.00
C GLY A 65 -5.06 -10.97 16.71
N ARG A 66 -3.89 -11.21 17.29
CA ARG A 66 -3.03 -10.17 17.86
C ARG A 66 -1.97 -9.80 16.85
N PHE A 67 -1.95 -8.53 16.49
CA PHE A 67 -0.99 -7.95 15.57
C PHE A 67 0.19 -7.34 16.33
N PHE A 68 1.39 -7.67 15.89
CA PHE A 68 2.65 -7.13 16.38
C PHE A 68 3.46 -6.61 15.21
N PHE A 69 3.92 -5.37 15.30
CA PHE A 69 4.82 -4.78 14.35
C PHE A 69 5.98 -4.15 15.10
N LYS A 70 7.21 -4.51 14.71
CA LYS A 70 8.46 -3.90 15.18
C LYS A 70 9.40 -3.88 14.00
N ARG A 71 9.53 -2.72 13.36
CA ARG A 71 10.20 -2.59 12.06
C ARG A 71 11.56 -3.33 12.04
N PRO A 72 11.84 -4.16 11.01
CA PRO A 72 11.01 -4.46 9.82
C PRO A 72 9.99 -5.60 10.01
N ASN A 73 9.93 -6.20 11.21
CA ASN A 73 9.21 -7.43 11.46
C ASN A 73 7.72 -7.20 11.75
N LEU A 74 6.90 -8.15 11.31
CA LEU A 74 5.47 -8.20 11.55
C LEU A 74 5.10 -9.62 11.97
N ARG A 75 4.21 -9.75 12.95
CA ARG A 75 3.66 -11.02 13.41
C ARG A 75 2.17 -10.88 13.67
N ILE A 76 1.40 -11.90 13.31
CA ILE A 76 0.00 -12.05 13.67
C ILE A 76 -0.15 -13.38 14.40
N ASP A 77 -0.65 -13.35 15.63
CA ASP A 77 -1.08 -14.55 16.35
C ASP A 77 -2.58 -14.70 16.12
N PHE A 78 -3.02 -15.79 15.47
CA PHE A 78 -4.43 -15.99 15.17
C PHE A 78 -5.16 -16.58 16.38
N THR A 79 -6.23 -15.92 16.82
CA THR A 79 -6.94 -16.25 18.07
C THR A 79 -8.38 -16.71 17.85
N GLY A 80 -8.91 -16.66 16.62
CA GLY A 80 -10.24 -17.20 16.31
C GLY A 80 -10.83 -16.64 15.02
N PRO A 81 -12.10 -16.95 14.70
CA PRO A 81 -12.98 -17.85 15.44
C PRO A 81 -12.47 -19.30 15.42
N PRO A 82 -12.90 -20.21 16.33
CA PRO A 82 -12.40 -21.60 16.36
C PRO A 82 -12.56 -22.39 15.05
N ALA A 83 -13.49 -21.97 14.19
CA ALA A 83 -13.70 -22.52 12.84
C ALA A 83 -12.60 -22.11 11.84
N PHE A 84 -11.81 -21.08 12.13
CA PHE A 84 -10.67 -20.69 11.33
C PHE A 84 -9.53 -21.69 11.56
N GLU A 85 -9.13 -22.41 10.51
CA GLU A 85 -8.09 -23.45 10.55
C GLU A 85 -6.74 -22.95 11.09
N GLY A 86 -6.46 -21.64 10.93
CA GLY A 86 -5.25 -21.03 11.44
C GLY A 86 -5.29 -20.65 12.92
N THR A 87 -6.38 -20.91 13.65
CA THR A 87 -6.48 -20.58 15.08
C THR A 87 -5.41 -21.32 15.88
N GLY A 88 -4.64 -20.58 16.69
CA GLY A 88 -3.47 -21.11 17.42
C GLY A 88 -2.15 -20.97 16.66
N LEU A 89 -2.20 -20.74 15.34
CA LEU A 89 -1.00 -20.50 14.54
C LEU A 89 -0.58 -19.03 14.60
N SER A 90 0.65 -18.77 14.14
CA SER A 90 1.12 -17.40 13.92
C SER A 90 1.72 -17.23 12.52
N ALA A 91 1.49 -16.07 11.90
CA ALA A 91 2.14 -15.65 10.68
C ALA A 91 3.24 -14.63 11.00
N ILE A 92 4.46 -14.87 10.56
CA ILE A 92 5.63 -13.99 10.77
C ILE A 92 6.16 -13.54 9.40
N ARG A 93 6.27 -12.23 9.20
CA ARG A 93 6.98 -11.66 8.05
C ARG A 93 8.49 -11.69 8.29
N THR A 94 9.19 -12.27 7.33
CA THR A 94 10.65 -12.33 7.27
C THR A 94 11.16 -11.76 5.93
N ASN A 95 12.48 -11.69 5.76
CA ASN A 95 13.10 -11.32 4.48
C ASN A 95 12.83 -12.36 3.38
N GLU A 96 12.54 -13.62 3.75
CA GLU A 96 12.23 -14.72 2.82
C GLU A 96 10.73 -14.77 2.47
N GLY A 97 9.91 -13.88 3.05
CA GLY A 97 8.45 -13.88 2.90
C GLY A 97 7.71 -14.14 4.22
N VAL A 98 6.43 -14.50 4.12
CA VAL A 98 5.59 -14.80 5.29
C VAL A 98 5.65 -16.28 5.63
N ILE A 99 6.02 -16.57 6.88
CA ILE A 99 6.18 -17.94 7.39
C ILE A 99 5.08 -18.19 8.42
N THR A 100 4.46 -19.37 8.32
CA THR A 100 3.50 -19.82 9.33
C THR A 100 4.18 -20.72 10.34
N VAL A 101 3.92 -20.47 11.61
CA VAL A 101 4.48 -21.22 12.74
C VAL A 101 3.38 -21.77 13.63
N ASP A 102 3.61 -22.96 14.17
CA ASP A 102 2.75 -23.57 15.18
C ASP A 102 2.95 -22.96 16.58
N GLU A 103 2.20 -23.47 17.54
CA GLU A 103 2.22 -23.05 18.95
C GLU A 103 3.60 -23.27 19.61
N ASP A 104 4.35 -24.29 19.16
CA ASP A 104 5.69 -24.64 19.64
C ASP A 104 6.81 -23.83 18.95
N GLY A 105 6.43 -23.00 17.98
CA GLY A 105 7.28 -22.12 17.20
C GLY A 105 7.99 -22.79 16.03
N TYR A 106 7.57 -23.98 15.60
CA TYR A 106 8.10 -24.66 14.43
C TYR A 106 7.42 -24.18 13.15
N GLN A 107 8.22 -24.05 12.10
CA GLN A 107 7.76 -23.69 10.77
C GLN A 107 6.93 -24.83 10.16
N LEU A 108 5.68 -24.53 9.80
CA LEU A 108 4.79 -25.47 9.10
C LEU A 108 4.91 -25.35 7.56
N GLY A 109 5.38 -24.19 7.08
CA GLY A 109 5.57 -23.91 5.65
C GLY A 109 5.57 -22.41 5.34
N SER A 110 5.91 -22.04 4.10
CA SER A 110 5.68 -20.69 3.60
C SER A 110 4.20 -20.58 3.22
N ALA A 111 3.43 -19.83 4.01
CA ALA A 111 2.06 -19.52 3.61
C ALA A 111 2.13 -18.40 2.56
N ALA A 112 2.08 -18.80 1.29
CA ALA A 112 1.62 -17.92 0.23
C ALA A 112 0.17 -17.42 0.49
N GLN A 113 -0.56 -18.07 1.39
CA GLN A 113 -1.91 -17.72 1.79
C GLN A 113 -1.92 -16.70 2.92
N SER A 114 -1.85 -15.42 2.57
CA SER A 114 -2.80 -14.40 3.05
C SER A 114 -2.25 -13.04 2.64
N GLY A 115 -2.96 -12.37 1.71
CA GLY A 115 -2.62 -11.04 1.19
C GLY A 115 -2.39 -9.94 2.25
N VAL A 116 -2.58 -10.24 3.53
CA VAL A 116 -2.30 -9.38 4.69
C VAL A 116 -0.84 -8.89 4.73
N GLY A 117 0.13 -9.73 4.35
CA GLY A 117 1.55 -9.35 4.35
C GLY A 117 1.86 -8.20 3.39
N GLY A 118 1.26 -8.24 2.20
CA GLY A 118 1.40 -7.22 1.15
C GLY A 118 0.81 -5.86 1.53
N LEU A 119 -0.29 -5.87 2.29
CA LEU A 119 -1.05 -4.67 2.64
C LEU A 119 -0.34 -3.73 3.61
N PHE A 120 0.67 -4.23 4.34
CA PHE A 120 1.51 -3.39 5.21
C PHE A 120 2.89 -3.08 4.59
N ASN A 121 3.13 -3.50 3.35
CA ASN A 121 4.44 -3.36 2.69
C ASN A 121 4.96 -1.91 2.70
N TYR A 122 4.09 -0.93 2.50
CA TYR A 122 4.49 0.48 2.42
C TYR A 122 4.99 1.05 3.77
N ILE A 123 4.70 0.35 4.87
CA ILE A 123 5.20 0.71 6.21
C ILE A 123 6.54 0.01 6.50
N THR A 124 6.74 -1.19 5.95
CA THR A 124 7.94 -2.00 6.18
C THR A 124 9.07 -1.71 5.19
N GLY A 125 8.74 -1.45 3.93
CA GLY A 125 9.66 -1.35 2.80
C GLY A 125 10.06 0.08 2.44
N ASP A 126 10.88 0.22 1.40
CA ASP A 126 11.19 1.52 0.84
C ASP A 126 10.15 1.90 -0.22
N ILE A 127 9.50 3.04 0.00
CA ILE A 127 8.44 3.57 -0.87
C ILE A 127 8.96 4.67 -1.80
N THR A 128 10.24 5.01 -1.71
CA THR A 128 10.86 6.06 -2.53
C THR A 128 11.69 5.50 -3.68
N ASP A 129 11.81 4.17 -3.78
CA ASP A 129 12.43 3.51 -4.92
C ASP A 129 11.35 3.16 -5.95
N PHE A 130 11.62 3.52 -7.19
CA PHE A 130 10.74 3.37 -8.34
C PHE A 130 11.42 2.60 -9.47
N GLY A 131 12.69 2.20 -9.30
CA GLY A 131 13.48 1.55 -10.32
C GLY A 131 13.42 2.29 -11.66
N LYS A 132 12.94 1.59 -12.69
CA LYS A 132 12.81 2.11 -14.07
C LYS A 132 11.43 2.66 -14.41
N THR A 133 10.52 2.73 -13.44
CA THR A 133 9.15 3.21 -13.69
C THR A 133 9.13 4.71 -13.98
N LYS A 134 8.19 5.12 -14.83
CA LYS A 134 7.85 6.52 -15.03
C LYS A 134 6.84 6.93 -13.96
N VAL A 135 7.12 8.03 -13.26
CA VAL A 135 6.26 8.55 -12.20
C VAL A 135 5.76 9.94 -12.58
N THR A 136 4.45 10.16 -12.46
CA THR A 136 3.81 11.46 -12.65
C THR A 136 2.97 11.83 -11.44
N VAL A 137 2.80 13.12 -11.20
CA VAL A 137 1.98 13.64 -10.09
C VAL A 137 0.94 14.60 -10.63
N ALA A 138 -0.29 14.46 -10.16
CA ALA A 138 -1.38 15.39 -10.44
C ALA A 138 -2.22 15.65 -9.18
N PRO A 139 -2.94 16.78 -9.09
CA PRO A 139 -4.05 16.93 -8.16
C PRO A 139 -5.05 15.78 -8.30
N ALA A 140 -5.50 15.20 -7.19
CA ALA A 140 -6.57 14.22 -7.19
C ALA A 140 -7.93 14.96 -7.13
N ASP A 141 -8.38 15.50 -8.26
CA ASP A 141 -9.54 16.41 -8.33
C ASP A 141 -10.81 15.84 -7.71
N ASP A 142 -11.04 14.53 -7.85
CA ASP A 142 -12.18 13.83 -7.25
C ASP A 142 -12.19 13.86 -5.71
N TYR A 143 -11.03 14.10 -5.09
CA TYR A 143 -10.82 14.19 -3.65
C TYR A 143 -10.71 15.64 -3.16
N ASN A 144 -10.44 16.60 -4.04
CA ASN A 144 -10.28 18.02 -3.74
C ASN A 144 -11.54 18.84 -4.10
N LYS A 145 -12.73 18.26 -3.87
CA LYS A 145 -14.03 18.85 -4.28
C LYS A 145 -14.40 20.14 -3.55
N ASP A 146 -13.76 20.41 -2.43
CA ASP A 146 -13.90 21.63 -1.63
C ASP A 146 -13.03 22.79 -2.14
N GLY A 147 -12.20 22.56 -3.17
CA GLY A 147 -11.31 23.56 -3.75
C GLY A 147 -10.01 23.75 -2.97
N GLU A 148 -9.79 22.97 -1.90
CA GLU A 148 -8.50 22.93 -1.21
C GLU A 148 -7.63 21.82 -1.80
N LEU A 149 -6.47 22.19 -2.34
CA LEU A 149 -5.52 21.23 -2.90
C LEU A 149 -4.83 20.44 -1.78
N ARG A 150 -5.39 19.27 -1.45
CA ARG A 150 -4.95 18.43 -0.33
C ARG A 150 -4.46 17.06 -0.79
N TYR A 151 -5.17 16.46 -1.73
CA TYR A 151 -4.93 15.11 -2.22
C TYR A 151 -4.22 15.15 -3.56
N TYR A 152 -3.21 14.29 -3.71
CA TYR A 152 -2.46 14.13 -4.95
C TYR A 152 -2.52 12.68 -5.40
N GLU A 153 -2.60 12.50 -6.71
CA GLU A 153 -2.45 11.22 -7.38
C GLU A 153 -1.00 11.08 -7.86
N ILE A 154 -0.37 9.97 -7.49
CA ILE A 154 0.92 9.54 -8.02
C ILE A 154 0.64 8.37 -8.96
N SER A 155 0.90 8.56 -10.24
CA SER A 155 0.75 7.53 -11.26
C SER A 155 2.12 6.94 -11.59
N ILE A 156 2.26 5.64 -11.39
CA ILE A 156 3.48 4.86 -11.63
C ILE A 156 3.21 3.95 -12.81
N ARG A 157 4.05 4.03 -13.84
CA ARG A 157 3.92 3.25 -15.07
C ARG A 157 5.23 2.53 -15.38
N LEU A 158 5.14 1.24 -15.62
CA LEU A 158 6.25 0.44 -16.13
C LEU A 158 6.62 0.92 -17.54
N PRO A 159 7.89 0.79 -17.93
CA PRO A 159 8.27 1.00 -19.31
C PRO A 159 7.50 0.04 -20.21
N GLU A 160 7.04 0.52 -21.37
CA GLU A 160 6.45 -0.34 -22.39
C GLU A 160 7.47 -1.38 -22.84
N GLU A 161 7.05 -2.64 -22.88
CA GLU A 161 7.90 -3.75 -23.26
C GLU A 161 8.03 -3.82 -24.79
N SER A 162 9.23 -4.19 -25.25
CA SER A 162 9.48 -4.33 -26.68
C SER A 162 8.78 -5.57 -27.25
N ALA A 163 8.53 -5.55 -28.58
CA ALA A 163 7.93 -6.69 -29.27
C ALA A 163 8.73 -8.00 -29.07
N ASP A 164 10.06 -7.91 -28.99
CA ASP A 164 10.93 -9.07 -28.77
C ASP A 164 10.77 -9.65 -27.35
N GLU A 165 10.52 -8.81 -26.34
CA GLU A 165 10.26 -9.24 -24.95
C GLU A 165 8.87 -9.88 -24.79
N LEU A 166 7.89 -9.39 -25.56
CA LEU A 166 6.51 -9.89 -25.54
C LEU A 166 6.35 -11.19 -26.37
N ALA A 167 7.17 -11.40 -27.40
CA ALA A 167 7.05 -12.52 -28.34
C ALA A 167 6.95 -13.91 -27.67
N PRO A 168 7.76 -14.27 -26.65
CA PRO A 168 7.62 -15.57 -25.98
C PRO A 168 6.27 -15.74 -25.26
N ILE A 169 5.69 -14.65 -24.76
CA ILE A 169 4.42 -14.65 -24.04
C ILE A 169 3.26 -14.72 -25.02
N GLU A 170 3.34 -14.02 -26.14
CA GLU A 170 2.40 -14.14 -27.24
C GLU A 170 2.41 -15.55 -27.85
N GLN A 171 3.58 -16.18 -27.98
CA GLN A 171 3.71 -17.58 -28.40
C GLN A 171 3.06 -18.53 -27.39
N GLN A 172 3.32 -18.35 -26.09
CA GLN A 172 2.66 -19.13 -25.04
C GLN A 172 1.13 -18.97 -25.09
N ASN A 173 0.65 -17.74 -25.24
CA ASN A 173 -0.79 -17.44 -25.30
C ASN A 173 -1.45 -18.04 -26.54
N SER A 174 -0.74 -18.04 -27.68
CA SER A 174 -1.20 -18.65 -28.93
C SER A 174 -1.28 -20.18 -28.80
N PHE A 175 -0.24 -20.81 -28.22
CA PHE A 175 -0.20 -22.25 -27.98
C PHE A 175 -1.36 -22.72 -27.10
N ILE A 176 -1.63 -22.05 -25.97
CA ILE A 176 -2.74 -22.42 -25.07
C ILE A 176 -4.10 -22.23 -25.75
N ARG A 177 -4.25 -21.19 -26.57
CA ARG A 177 -5.47 -20.98 -27.37
C ARG A 177 -5.69 -22.10 -28.39
N GLU A 178 -4.63 -22.62 -29.00
CA GLU A 178 -4.72 -23.77 -29.92
C GLU A 178 -5.06 -25.07 -29.20
N LEU A 179 -4.51 -25.30 -28.01
CA LEU A 179 -4.88 -26.45 -27.17
C LEU A 179 -6.37 -26.41 -26.79
N ALA A 180 -6.90 -25.25 -26.40
CA ALA A 180 -8.33 -25.09 -26.14
C ALA A 180 -9.18 -25.32 -27.39
N ARG A 181 -8.76 -24.78 -28.55
CA ARG A 181 -9.45 -24.99 -29.84
C ARG A 181 -9.46 -26.45 -30.30
N SER A 182 -8.41 -27.20 -30.00
CA SER A 182 -8.29 -28.61 -30.35
C SER A 182 -8.97 -29.55 -29.34
N GLY A 183 -9.59 -29.01 -28.28
CA GLY A 183 -10.24 -29.78 -27.24
C GLY A 183 -9.26 -30.53 -26.33
N GLN A 184 -7.98 -30.16 -26.34
CA GLN A 184 -6.97 -30.74 -25.45
C GLN A 184 -6.93 -30.07 -24.07
N ILE A 185 -7.63 -28.94 -23.92
CA ILE A 185 -7.89 -28.26 -22.66
C ILE A 185 -9.40 -28.05 -22.56
N GLU A 186 -9.96 -28.41 -21.41
CA GLU A 186 -11.37 -28.19 -21.12
C GLU A 186 -11.69 -26.68 -21.07
N SER A 187 -12.91 -26.31 -21.45
CA SER A 187 -13.29 -24.89 -21.50
C SER A 187 -13.11 -24.15 -20.17
N GLU A 188 -13.41 -24.82 -19.05
CA GLU A 188 -13.22 -24.28 -17.70
C GLU A 188 -11.76 -24.02 -17.37
N ASP A 189 -10.86 -24.92 -17.77
CA ASP A 189 -9.41 -24.78 -17.59
C ASP A 189 -8.84 -23.65 -18.45
N TYR A 190 -9.35 -23.49 -19.67
CA TYR A 190 -8.97 -22.38 -20.54
C TYR A 190 -9.42 -21.02 -19.98
N ASP A 191 -10.65 -20.94 -19.45
CA ASP A 191 -11.16 -19.74 -18.82
C ASP A 191 -10.38 -19.40 -17.54
N ALA A 192 -10.05 -20.41 -16.73
CA ALA A 192 -9.19 -20.25 -15.56
C ALA A 192 -7.78 -19.76 -15.95
N TRP A 193 -7.18 -20.36 -16.99
CA TRP A 193 -5.89 -19.93 -17.51
C TRP A 193 -5.93 -18.50 -18.06
N LYS A 194 -7.01 -18.11 -18.75
CA LYS A 194 -7.19 -16.76 -19.30
C LYS A 194 -7.28 -15.72 -18.20
N LYS A 195 -7.97 -16.03 -17.09
CA LYS A 195 -7.97 -15.18 -15.89
C LYS A 195 -6.58 -15.10 -15.26
N TYR A 196 -5.88 -16.23 -15.15
CA TYR A 196 -4.53 -16.28 -14.60
C TYR A 196 -3.52 -15.48 -15.43
N SER A 197 -3.58 -15.55 -16.77
CA SER A 197 -2.62 -14.87 -17.65
C SER A 197 -2.72 -13.35 -17.57
N LEU A 198 -3.92 -12.80 -17.32
CA LEU A 198 -4.11 -11.37 -17.03
C LEU A 198 -3.39 -10.93 -15.75
N ARG A 199 -3.27 -11.81 -14.74
CA ARG A 199 -2.66 -11.47 -13.45
C ARG A 199 -1.13 -11.59 -13.43
N ARG A 200 -0.54 -12.15 -14.48
CA ARG A 200 0.91 -12.41 -14.55
C ARG A 200 1.68 -11.16 -14.97
N PRO A 201 2.88 -10.91 -14.43
CA PRO A 201 3.75 -9.86 -14.93
C PRO A 201 4.07 -10.06 -16.42
N ARG A 202 4.01 -8.94 -17.18
CA ARG A 202 3.99 -8.88 -18.65
C ARG A 202 5.27 -9.33 -19.33
N ALA A 203 6.44 -9.19 -18.72
CA ALA A 203 7.65 -9.95 -19.11
C ALA A 203 8.55 -10.30 -17.91
N ALA A 204 9.73 -10.84 -18.24
CA ALA A 204 10.79 -11.21 -17.31
C ALA A 204 11.42 -10.00 -16.60
N SER A 205 11.33 -8.80 -17.17
CA SER A 205 11.77 -7.53 -16.55
C SER A 205 11.05 -7.26 -15.24
N ALA A 206 9.75 -7.56 -15.16
CA ALA A 206 8.94 -7.49 -13.95
C ALA A 206 9.14 -8.70 -13.00
N ARG A 207 9.94 -9.70 -13.39
CA ARG A 207 10.28 -10.90 -12.57
C ARG A 207 11.71 -10.90 -12.04
N GLY A 208 12.56 -9.97 -12.49
CA GLY A 208 14.01 -10.02 -12.33
C GLY A 208 14.60 -9.08 -11.28
N GLU A 209 13.86 -8.08 -10.80
CA GLU A 209 14.27 -7.21 -9.69
C GLU A 209 13.26 -7.33 -8.56
N VAL A 210 13.15 -8.52 -7.98
CA VAL A 210 12.54 -8.73 -6.65
C VAL A 210 13.49 -8.15 -5.60
N GLY A 211 13.78 -6.85 -5.72
CA GLY A 211 14.37 -6.05 -4.65
C GLY A 211 13.25 -5.45 -3.80
N ASP A 212 13.61 -4.76 -2.73
CA ASP A 212 12.71 -4.08 -1.80
C ASP A 212 11.82 -2.97 -2.45
N CYS A 213 11.84 -2.80 -3.78
CA CYS A 213 11.07 -1.79 -4.51
C CYS A 213 9.58 -2.17 -4.58
N LEU A 214 8.77 -1.51 -3.75
CA LEU A 214 7.34 -1.77 -3.64
C LEU A 214 6.54 -1.54 -4.93
N PHE A 215 7.05 -0.71 -5.84
CA PHE A 215 6.31 -0.21 -6.99
C PHE A 215 6.89 -0.63 -8.35
N CYS A 216 7.86 -1.55 -8.38
CA CYS A 216 8.56 -1.93 -9.61
C CYS A 216 7.90 -3.06 -10.42
N GLU A 217 6.79 -3.64 -9.96
CA GLU A 217 6.23 -4.87 -10.54
C GLU A 217 4.94 -4.66 -11.36
N LYS A 218 4.19 -3.60 -11.08
CA LYS A 218 2.88 -3.34 -11.70
C LYS A 218 2.64 -1.84 -11.81
N ASP A 219 1.86 -1.45 -12.82
CA ASP A 219 1.32 -0.09 -12.93
C ASP A 219 0.40 0.21 -11.74
N ARG A 220 0.48 1.42 -11.20
CA ARG A 220 -0.28 1.82 -10.02
C ARG A 220 -0.67 3.28 -10.06
N ASP A 221 -1.85 3.58 -9.52
CA ASP A 221 -2.22 4.93 -9.10
C ASP A 221 -2.36 4.96 -7.59
N ILE A 222 -1.77 5.97 -6.95
CA ILE A 222 -1.74 6.11 -5.50
C ILE A 222 -2.29 7.47 -5.12
N ILE A 223 -3.35 7.48 -4.32
CA ILE A 223 -3.91 8.70 -3.75
C ILE A 223 -3.24 8.96 -2.41
N VAL A 224 -2.72 10.18 -2.22
CA VAL A 224 -2.02 10.60 -1.01
C VAL A 224 -2.67 11.84 -0.41
N ASP A 225 -3.03 11.77 0.87
CA ASP A 225 -3.35 12.96 1.68
C ASP A 225 -2.01 13.65 2.01
N TYR A 226 -1.66 14.67 1.23
CA TYR A 226 -0.36 15.33 1.37
C TYR A 226 -0.24 16.01 2.72
N GLU A 227 -1.31 16.60 3.25
CA GLU A 227 -1.30 17.27 4.56
C GLU A 227 -0.87 16.29 5.67
N LYS A 228 -1.53 15.13 5.73
CA LYS A 228 -1.27 14.08 6.74
C LYS A 228 -0.02 13.25 6.44
N GLY A 229 0.43 13.21 5.19
CA GLY A 229 1.51 12.33 4.75
C GLY A 229 1.11 10.86 4.84
N VAL A 230 -0.03 10.48 4.25
CA VAL A 230 -0.53 9.09 4.24
C VAL A 230 -1.09 8.71 2.88
N MET A 231 -0.89 7.46 2.47
CA MET A 231 -1.50 6.89 1.26
C MET A 231 -2.94 6.47 1.58
N THR A 232 -3.93 7.06 0.94
CA THR A 232 -5.33 6.71 1.20
C THR A 232 -5.81 5.57 0.33
N GLU A 233 -5.44 5.57 -0.95
CA GLU A 233 -5.85 4.53 -1.90
C GLU A 233 -4.69 4.11 -2.81
N ILE A 234 -4.65 2.83 -3.17
CA ILE A 234 -3.75 2.26 -4.17
C ILE A 234 -4.59 1.47 -5.15
N TYR A 235 -4.51 1.82 -6.43
CA TYR A 235 -5.08 1.07 -7.53
C TYR A 235 -3.95 0.38 -8.27
N VAL A 236 -4.08 -0.92 -8.49
CA VAL A 236 -3.17 -1.71 -9.33
C VAL A 236 -3.83 -1.85 -10.68
N LEU A 237 -3.09 -1.48 -11.72
CA LEU A 237 -3.60 -1.41 -13.09
C LEU A 237 -3.02 -2.53 -13.95
N LEU A 238 -3.82 -2.96 -14.93
CA LEU A 238 -3.40 -3.74 -16.07
C LEU A 238 -4.08 -3.16 -17.30
N ASP A 239 -3.31 -2.73 -18.29
CA ASP A 239 -3.86 -2.10 -19.51
C ASP A 239 -4.72 -0.87 -19.27
N GLY A 240 -4.49 -0.16 -18.16
CA GLY A 240 -5.31 0.99 -17.75
C GLY A 240 -6.60 0.60 -17.02
N ASP A 241 -6.94 -0.68 -16.95
CA ASP A 241 -8.06 -1.17 -16.14
C ASP A 241 -7.61 -1.44 -14.70
N VAL A 242 -8.46 -1.11 -13.73
CA VAL A 242 -8.21 -1.36 -12.30
C VAL A 242 -8.45 -2.84 -11.99
N MET A 243 -7.38 -3.52 -11.62
CA MET A 243 -7.39 -4.95 -11.25
C MET A 243 -7.51 -5.17 -9.76
N GLU A 244 -6.84 -4.33 -8.95
CA GLU A 244 -6.86 -4.43 -7.49
C GLU A 244 -7.00 -3.03 -6.89
N THR A 245 -7.77 -2.91 -5.82
CA THR A 245 -7.95 -1.68 -5.05
C THR A 245 -7.64 -1.94 -3.59
N VAL A 246 -6.83 -1.07 -3.00
CA VAL A 246 -6.55 -1.05 -1.56
C VAL A 246 -6.87 0.32 -0.99
N LYS A 247 -7.77 0.40 -0.02
CA LYS A 247 -8.14 1.65 0.67
C LYS A 247 -7.74 1.61 2.13
N TYR A 248 -7.12 2.67 2.63
CA TYR A 248 -6.62 2.79 3.99
C TYR A 248 -7.34 3.90 4.75
N ASP A 249 -7.84 3.57 5.94
CA ASP A 249 -8.30 4.55 6.92
C ASP A 249 -7.32 4.61 8.10
N TYR A 250 -7.10 5.80 8.63
CA TYR A 250 -6.07 6.07 9.63
C TYR A 250 -6.64 6.57 10.94
N VAL A 251 -5.97 6.21 12.04
CA VAL A 251 -6.13 6.87 13.34
C VAL A 251 -4.87 7.66 13.66
N PHE A 252 -5.03 8.81 14.30
CA PHE A 252 -3.91 9.57 14.84
C PHE A 252 -3.59 9.07 16.26
N SER A 253 -2.39 8.53 16.45
CA SER A 253 -1.93 8.02 17.75
C SER A 253 -0.50 8.49 18.01
N GLN A 254 -0.29 9.17 19.13
CA GLN A 254 1.05 9.61 19.59
C GLN A 254 1.89 10.33 18.50
N GLY A 255 1.28 11.27 17.76
CA GLY A 255 2.01 12.11 16.80
C GLY A 255 2.24 11.49 15.41
N LYS A 256 1.57 10.37 15.10
CA LYS A 256 1.67 9.64 13.82
C LYS A 256 0.31 9.11 13.41
N TYR A 257 0.09 9.03 12.10
CA TYR A 257 -1.07 8.39 11.52
C TYR A 257 -0.76 6.92 11.28
N VAL A 258 -1.58 6.03 11.84
CA VAL A 258 -1.42 4.59 11.76
C VAL A 258 -2.65 4.00 11.06
N PRO A 259 -2.48 3.08 10.10
CA PRO A 259 -3.60 2.38 9.51
C PRO A 259 -4.45 1.70 10.58
N SER A 260 -5.75 1.84 10.44
CA SER A 260 -6.76 1.29 11.33
C SER A 260 -7.76 0.42 10.61
N ARG A 261 -7.93 0.64 9.30
CA ARG A 261 -8.80 -0.15 8.44
C ARG A 261 -8.16 -0.23 7.06
N ILE A 262 -8.22 -1.40 6.46
CA ILE A 262 -7.73 -1.67 5.11
C ILE A 262 -8.83 -2.42 4.38
N ARG A 263 -9.29 -1.90 3.25
CA ARG A 263 -10.29 -2.55 2.39
C ARG A 263 -9.60 -2.97 1.10
N PHE A 264 -9.67 -4.25 0.77
CA PHE A 264 -9.07 -4.85 -0.42
C PHE A 264 -10.16 -5.38 -1.34
N SER A 265 -10.00 -5.18 -2.65
CA SER A 265 -10.83 -5.80 -3.69
C SER A 265 -10.00 -6.08 -4.93
N ASP A 266 -10.11 -7.27 -5.53
CA ASP A 266 -9.50 -7.62 -6.82
C ASP A 266 -10.51 -8.13 -7.87
N GLY A 267 -11.79 -7.83 -7.65
CA GLY A 267 -12.91 -8.30 -8.46
C GLY A 267 -13.36 -9.74 -8.17
N GLU A 268 -12.53 -10.59 -7.56
CA GLU A 268 -12.92 -11.94 -7.12
C GLU A 268 -12.98 -12.06 -5.60
N THR A 269 -12.04 -11.43 -4.92
CA THR A 269 -11.88 -11.40 -3.48
C THR A 269 -12.11 -9.98 -2.99
N GLU A 270 -12.97 -9.82 -2.01
CA GLU A 270 -13.14 -8.58 -1.26
C GLU A 270 -13.02 -8.89 0.23
N PHE A 271 -12.21 -8.12 0.95
CA PHE A 271 -12.14 -8.24 2.41
C PHE A 271 -11.75 -6.92 3.06
N GLU A 272 -12.02 -6.86 4.36
CA GLU A 272 -11.62 -5.78 5.23
C GLU A 272 -10.73 -6.29 6.35
N LEU A 273 -9.61 -5.62 6.58
CA LEU A 273 -8.81 -5.74 7.80
C LEU A 273 -9.07 -4.53 8.68
N LYS A 274 -9.38 -4.78 9.96
CA LYS A 274 -9.54 -3.74 10.97
C LYS A 274 -8.51 -3.94 12.08
N LEU A 275 -7.75 -2.90 12.39
CA LEU A 275 -6.89 -2.81 13.56
C LEU A 275 -7.61 -2.03 14.65
N SER A 276 -7.81 -2.68 15.80
CA SER A 276 -8.38 -2.10 17.02
C SER A 276 -7.37 -2.18 18.16
N ASP A 277 -7.62 -1.46 19.26
CA ASP A 277 -6.72 -1.42 20.42
C ASP A 277 -5.26 -1.05 20.08
N ILE A 278 -5.08 -0.17 19.09
CA ILE A 278 -3.79 0.26 18.56
C ILE A 278 -2.94 0.91 19.65
N ARG A 279 -1.76 0.35 19.92
CA ARG A 279 -0.74 0.90 20.84
C ARG A 279 0.58 1.08 20.11
N THR A 280 0.98 2.34 19.94
CA THR A 280 2.12 2.72 19.08
C THR A 280 3.45 2.95 19.81
N ALA A 281 3.49 2.65 21.11
CA ALA A 281 4.67 2.67 21.97
C ALA A 281 4.77 1.36 22.78
N ALA A 282 4.47 0.24 22.12
CA ALA A 282 4.54 -1.06 22.76
C ALA A 282 5.99 -1.54 22.86
N ASN A 283 6.35 -2.10 24.02
CA ASN A 283 7.61 -2.82 24.19
C ASN A 283 7.42 -4.26 23.66
N ILE A 284 7.93 -4.52 22.47
CA ILE A 284 7.77 -5.80 21.77
C ILE A 284 9.13 -6.53 21.79
N PRO A 285 9.24 -7.70 22.45
CA PRO A 285 10.51 -8.42 22.56
C PRO A 285 10.83 -9.15 21.25
N ASP A 286 12.10 -9.09 20.81
CA ASP A 286 12.52 -9.63 19.50
C ASP A 286 12.27 -11.13 19.34
N LYS A 287 12.30 -11.88 20.45
CA LYS A 287 12.07 -13.32 20.46
C LYS A 287 10.74 -13.77 19.86
N ILE A 288 9.72 -12.91 19.81
CA ILE A 288 8.43 -13.28 19.21
C ILE A 288 8.50 -13.38 17.69
N PHE A 289 9.50 -12.77 17.05
CA PHE A 289 9.67 -12.88 15.60
C PHE A 289 10.59 -14.04 15.20
N GLN A 290 11.10 -14.79 16.18
CA GLN A 290 11.94 -15.96 15.95
C GLN A 290 11.08 -17.22 15.82
N TYR A 291 11.57 -18.16 15.03
CA TYR A 291 10.92 -19.46 14.80
C TYR A 291 11.99 -20.53 14.59
N LYS A 292 11.61 -21.79 14.80
CA LYS A 292 12.45 -22.97 14.58
C LYS A 292 12.19 -23.50 13.16
N LYS A 293 13.25 -23.70 12.38
CA LYS A 293 13.14 -24.40 11.09
C LYS A 293 12.98 -25.90 11.37
N ASN A 294 12.04 -26.56 10.69
CA ASN A 294 12.01 -28.02 10.67
C ASN A 294 13.21 -28.49 9.86
N THR A 295 14.13 -29.20 10.50
CA THR A 295 15.38 -29.72 9.88
C THR A 295 15.20 -31.03 9.12
N ASP A 296 13.95 -31.46 8.88
CA ASP A 296 13.68 -32.70 8.16
C ASP A 296 13.44 -32.40 6.67
N ASN A 297 14.55 -32.33 5.93
CA ASN A 297 14.67 -32.66 4.50
C ASN A 297 16.13 -33.00 4.17
#